data_AF-A0A433C593-F1
#
_entry.id   AF-A0A433C593-F1
#
_cell.length_a   1.000
_cell.length_b   1.000
_cell.length_c   1.000
_cell.angle_alpha   90.00
_cell.angle_beta   90.00
_cell.angle_gamma   90.00
#
_symmetry.space_group_name_H-M   'P 1'
#
loop_
_entity.id
_entity.type
_entity.pdbx_description
1 polymer ?
#
loop_
_entity_poly.entity_id
_entity_poly.type
_entity_poly.pdbx_seq_one_letter_code
_entity_poly.pdbx_strand_id
1 'polypeptide(L)'
;MKNAGYVKRWKLEPFSLNNADHGIEATPDILFETHDGRVFVVETKASKFLTEEKLKKQRRVESVITQSGMTFLFWTDRWPLSAALWRQLREMRRLGSCDIPYDRIFAVSQLVAEAPKTLEELRKAGVYRHHVLAAVWVGQAHFNPFAPLCDRTLITSNPKDRRFETVLYAPVESYGWWSSLAEIV
;
A
#
# COMPACT_ATOMS: atom_id res chain seq x y z
N MET A 1 13.60 16.33 -11.57
CA MET A 1 13.32 15.76 -10.24
C MET A 1 13.65 14.28 -10.30
N LYS A 2 14.54 13.79 -9.43
CA LYS A 2 14.92 12.36 -9.37
C LYS A 2 13.69 11.57 -8.90
N ASN A 3 13.29 10.55 -9.64
CA ASN A 3 12.16 9.63 -9.37
C ASN A 3 12.37 8.74 -8.13
N ALA A 4 13.16 9.17 -7.15
CA ALA A 4 13.39 8.43 -5.92
C ALA A 4 12.08 8.43 -5.11
N GLY A 5 11.47 7.25 -4.95
CA GLY A 5 10.26 7.07 -4.15
C GLY A 5 9.07 6.48 -4.90
N TYR A 6 9.12 6.31 -6.22
CA TYR A 6 8.03 5.65 -6.94
C TYR A 6 8.21 4.13 -6.92
N VAL A 7 7.28 3.44 -6.25
CA VAL A 7 7.09 1.99 -6.41
C VAL A 7 6.61 1.72 -7.83
N LYS A 8 7.40 0.94 -8.57
CA LYS A 8 7.07 0.46 -9.92
C LYS A 8 6.13 -0.73 -9.87
N ARG A 9 6.40 -1.68 -8.98
CA ARG A 9 5.59 -2.89 -8.76
C ARG A 9 5.83 -3.44 -7.35
N TRP A 10 4.88 -4.21 -6.84
CA TRP A 10 4.97 -4.81 -5.51
C TRP A 10 4.18 -6.13 -5.45
N LYS A 11 4.43 -6.93 -4.41
CA LYS A 11 3.75 -8.19 -4.12
C LYS A 11 3.71 -8.47 -2.63
N LEU A 12 2.60 -9.04 -2.15
CA LEU A 12 2.47 -9.62 -0.81
C LEU A 12 2.96 -11.06 -0.77
N GLU A 13 3.59 -11.46 0.34
CA GLU A 13 4.05 -12.84 0.57
C GLU A 13 4.80 -13.38 -0.66
N PRO A 14 5.87 -12.69 -1.10
CA PRO A 14 6.39 -12.83 -2.45
C PRO A 14 7.03 -14.19 -2.71
N PHE A 15 7.65 -14.76 -1.69
CA PHE A 15 8.37 -16.05 -1.69
C PHE A 15 8.55 -16.54 -0.24
N SER A 16 9.00 -17.79 -0.10
CA SER A 16 9.33 -18.38 1.20
C SER A 16 10.81 -18.77 1.25
N LEU A 17 11.49 -18.35 2.31
CA LEU A 17 12.79 -18.85 2.72
C LEU A 17 12.59 -20.17 3.45
N ASN A 18 13.42 -21.15 3.12
CA ASN A 18 13.38 -22.48 3.71
C ASN A 18 14.67 -22.77 4.50
N ASN A 19 14.60 -23.69 5.46
CA ASN A 19 15.75 -24.06 6.28
C ASN A 19 16.87 -24.75 5.51
N ALA A 20 16.56 -25.50 4.45
CA ALA A 20 17.55 -26.27 3.70
C ALA A 20 18.54 -25.38 2.95
N ASP A 21 18.03 -24.37 2.25
CA ASP A 21 18.82 -23.51 1.37
C ASP A 21 19.31 -22.25 2.10
N HIS A 22 18.54 -21.77 3.09
CA HIS A 22 18.77 -20.46 3.72
C HIS A 22 19.05 -20.54 5.22
N GLY A 23 18.94 -21.72 5.85
CA GLY A 23 19.11 -21.88 7.30
C GLY A 23 18.03 -21.18 8.14
N ILE A 24 16.94 -20.74 7.51
CA ILE A 24 15.82 -20.06 8.17
C ILE A 24 14.49 -20.27 7.41
N GLU A 25 13.43 -20.52 8.15
CA GLU A 25 12.07 -20.55 7.64
C GLU A 25 11.36 -19.22 7.88
N ALA A 26 11.04 -18.51 6.81
CA ALA A 26 10.35 -17.22 6.85
C ALA A 26 9.68 -16.89 5.51
N THR A 27 8.55 -16.20 5.56
CA THR A 27 7.88 -15.64 4.38
C THR A 27 7.77 -14.14 4.60
N PRO A 28 8.50 -13.30 3.84
CA PRO A 28 8.41 -11.86 4.00
C PRO A 28 7.01 -11.32 3.69
N ASP A 29 6.59 -10.26 4.36
CA ASP A 29 5.24 -9.72 4.16
C ASP A 29 5.07 -9.04 2.79
N ILE A 30 6.06 -8.26 2.33
CA ILE A 30 5.96 -7.46 1.09
C ILE A 30 7.31 -7.44 0.36
N LEU A 31 7.27 -7.46 -0.98
CA LEU A 31 8.39 -7.06 -1.83
C LEU A 31 7.94 -5.94 -2.77
N PHE A 32 8.79 -4.94 -2.99
CA PHE A 32 8.55 -3.92 -4.00
C PHE A 32 9.82 -3.52 -4.75
N GLU A 33 9.64 -3.16 -6.02
CA GLU A 33 10.68 -2.60 -6.87
C GLU A 33 10.37 -1.13 -7.11
N THR A 34 11.39 -0.30 -7.03
CA THR A 34 11.29 1.13 -7.37
C THR A 34 11.68 1.38 -8.83
N HIS A 35 11.27 2.50 -9.40
CA HIS A 35 11.58 2.83 -10.80
C HIS A 35 13.07 2.92 -11.13
N ASP A 36 13.95 3.08 -10.14
CA ASP A 36 15.41 3.06 -10.33
C ASP A 36 16.03 1.65 -10.23
N GLY A 37 15.20 0.61 -10.13
CA GLY A 37 15.60 -0.79 -10.13
C GLY A 37 15.95 -1.35 -8.75
N ARG A 38 15.95 -0.53 -7.68
CA ARG A 38 16.17 -1.05 -6.33
C ARG A 38 14.98 -1.88 -5.86
N VAL A 39 15.29 -3.04 -5.28
CA VAL A 39 14.33 -4.00 -4.72
C VAL A 39 14.38 -3.95 -3.21
N PHE A 40 13.20 -3.87 -2.60
CA PHE A 40 13.02 -3.81 -1.16
C PHE A 40 12.13 -4.97 -0.70
N VAL A 41 12.47 -5.56 0.43
CA VAL A 41 11.67 -6.56 1.13
C VAL A 41 11.25 -5.95 2.46
N VAL A 42 9.95 -5.90 2.73
CA VAL A 42 9.41 -5.37 3.97
C VAL A 42 8.87 -6.51 4.81
N GLU A 43 9.27 -6.49 6.08
CA GLU A 43 8.66 -7.31 7.12
C GLU A 43 7.93 -6.38 8.10
N THR A 44 6.67 -6.67 8.36
CA THR A 44 5.81 -5.93 9.28
C THR A 44 5.56 -6.74 10.55
N LYS A 45 5.73 -6.13 11.72
CA LYS A 45 5.41 -6.75 13.01
C LYS A 45 4.85 -5.73 13.99
N ALA A 46 3.85 -6.14 14.79
CA ALA A 46 3.42 -5.33 15.91
C ALA A 46 4.49 -5.34 17.00
N SER A 47 4.91 -4.15 17.44
CA SER A 47 6.05 -3.96 18.34
C SER A 47 5.90 -4.63 19.70
N LYS A 48 4.66 -4.75 20.19
CA LYS A 48 4.33 -5.45 21.44
C LYS A 48 4.66 -6.95 21.41
N PHE A 49 4.81 -7.53 20.22
CA PHE A 49 5.14 -8.95 20.05
C PHE A 49 6.61 -9.19 19.72
N LEU A 50 7.47 -8.17 19.79
CA LEU A 50 8.90 -8.29 19.51
C LEU A 50 9.65 -8.74 20.75
N THR A 51 9.97 -10.04 20.77
CA THR A 51 10.91 -10.64 21.71
C THR A 51 12.33 -10.61 21.14
N GLU A 52 13.33 -10.78 21.99
CA GLU A 52 14.73 -10.89 21.54
C GLU A 52 14.93 -12.04 20.53
N GLU A 53 14.26 -13.17 20.76
CA GLU A 53 14.29 -14.32 19.86
C GLU A 53 13.76 -13.96 18.46
N LYS A 54 12.63 -13.25 18.39
CA LYS A 54 12.09 -12.76 17.12
C LYS A 54 13.02 -11.77 16.45
N LEU A 55 13.65 -10.87 17.20
CA LEU A 55 14.63 -9.95 16.62
C LEU A 55 15.87 -10.69 16.08
N LYS A 56 16.35 -11.73 16.77
CA LYS A 56 17.42 -12.60 16.27
C LYS A 56 17.02 -13.31 14.98
N LYS A 57 15.79 -13.84 14.91
CA LYS A 57 15.23 -14.43 13.69
C LYS A 57 15.21 -13.41 12.55
N GLN A 58 14.72 -12.20 12.80
CA GLN A 58 14.64 -11.15 11.78
C GLN A 58 16.01 -10.70 11.27
N ARG A 59 17.03 -10.61 12.13
CA ARG A 59 18.41 -10.31 11.69
C ARG A 59 18.98 -11.39 10.74
N ARG A 60 18.60 -12.66 10.94
CA ARG A 60 18.99 -13.73 10.02
C ARG A 60 18.30 -13.58 8.66
N VAL A 61 16.99 -13.27 8.65
CA VAL A 61 16.25 -12.96 7.41
C VAL A 61 16.89 -11.77 6.71
N GLU A 62 17.13 -10.67 7.42
CA GLU A 62 17.80 -9.48 6.89
C GLU A 62 19.14 -9.81 6.22
N SER A 63 19.96 -10.65 6.86
CA SER A 63 21.23 -11.11 6.30
C SER A 63 21.05 -11.84 4.97
N VAL A 64 20.13 -12.80 4.90
CA VAL A 64 19.85 -13.58 3.68
C VAL A 64 19.37 -12.65 2.56
N ILE A 65 18.43 -11.77 2.86
CA ILE A 65 17.86 -10.83 1.88
C ILE A 65 18.93 -9.85 1.35
N THR A 66 19.77 -9.32 2.25
CA THR A 66 20.81 -8.36 1.89
C THR A 66 21.93 -9.00 1.07
N GLN A 67 22.28 -10.26 1.37
CA GLN A 67 23.25 -11.03 0.59
C GLN A 67 22.78 -11.26 -0.86
N SER A 68 21.47 -11.37 -1.07
CA SER A 68 20.86 -11.45 -2.40
C SER A 68 20.72 -10.10 -3.12
N GLY A 69 21.34 -9.04 -2.62
CA GLY A 69 21.34 -7.71 -3.24
C GLY A 69 20.06 -6.89 -3.07
N MET A 70 19.15 -7.33 -2.20
CA MET A 70 17.90 -6.62 -1.89
C MET A 70 18.04 -5.79 -0.60
N THR A 71 17.25 -4.73 -0.46
CA THR A 71 17.19 -3.95 0.78
C THR A 71 16.12 -4.50 1.72
N PHE A 72 16.48 -4.88 2.94
CA PHE A 72 15.51 -5.30 3.94
C PHE A 72 14.99 -4.11 4.77
N LEU A 73 13.67 -4.04 4.97
CA LEU A 73 13.00 -3.03 5.77
C LEU A 73 12.16 -3.69 6.84
N PHE A 74 12.50 -3.45 8.10
CA PHE A 74 11.72 -3.92 9.23
C PHE A 74 10.80 -2.81 9.75
N TRP A 75 9.50 -2.95 9.54
CA TRP A 75 8.51 -1.96 9.95
C TRP A 75 7.68 -2.43 11.14
N THR A 76 7.45 -1.51 12.08
CA THR A 76 6.63 -1.76 13.27
C THR A 76 5.76 -0.56 13.60
N ASP A 77 4.70 -0.78 14.35
CA ASP A 77 3.81 0.27 14.87
C ASP A 77 4.47 1.24 15.86
N ARG A 78 5.75 1.03 16.27
CA ARG A 78 6.57 2.06 16.96
C ARG A 78 6.96 3.22 16.06
N TRP A 79 6.99 3.01 14.74
CA TRP A 79 7.19 4.04 13.74
C TRP A 79 5.88 4.21 12.97
N PRO A 80 4.84 4.76 13.64
CA PRO A 80 3.52 4.79 13.08
C PRO A 80 3.51 5.65 11.81
N LEU A 81 2.65 5.26 10.89
CA LEU A 81 2.19 6.14 9.84
C LEU A 81 1.68 7.45 10.48
N SER A 82 1.74 8.56 9.74
CA SER A 82 1.25 9.85 10.25
C SER A 82 -0.16 9.71 10.85
N ALA A 83 -0.46 10.46 11.92
CA ALA A 83 -1.75 10.36 12.61
C ALA A 83 -2.94 10.56 11.66
N ALA A 84 -2.78 11.41 10.65
CA ALA A 84 -3.74 11.60 9.57
C ALA A 84 -3.92 10.29 8.78
N LEU A 85 -2.85 9.73 8.22
CA LEU A 85 -2.88 8.49 7.44
C LEU A 85 -3.49 7.33 8.23
N TRP A 86 -3.07 7.14 9.48
CA TRP A 86 -3.58 6.07 10.33
C TRP A 86 -5.10 6.18 10.55
N ARG A 87 -5.61 7.37 10.84
CA ARG A 87 -7.05 7.62 11.00
C ARG A 87 -7.81 7.32 9.70
N GLN A 88 -7.30 7.78 8.56
CA GLN A 88 -7.95 7.53 7.27
C GLN A 88 -8.02 6.03 6.95
N LEU A 89 -6.91 5.30 7.12
CA LEU A 89 -6.88 3.85 6.86
C LEU A 89 -7.85 3.08 7.76
N ARG A 90 -7.95 3.44 9.05
CA ARG A 90 -8.92 2.82 9.97
C ARG A 90 -10.36 3.09 9.56
N GLU A 91 -10.66 4.32 9.14
CA GLU A 91 -12.01 4.66 8.67
C GLU A 91 -12.35 3.99 7.35
N MET A 92 -11.42 3.95 6.38
CA MET A 92 -11.60 3.22 5.12
C MET A 92 -11.86 1.74 5.38
N ARG A 93 -11.05 1.10 6.24
CA ARG A 93 -11.26 -0.31 6.62
C ARG A 93 -12.63 -0.53 7.27
N ARG A 94 -13.02 0.35 8.20
CA ARG A 94 -14.32 0.27 8.87
C ARG A 94 -15.47 0.37 7.87
N LEU A 95 -15.40 1.32 6.94
CA LEU A 95 -16.44 1.59 5.95
C LEU A 95 -16.44 0.60 4.80
N GLY A 96 -15.27 0.05 4.43
CA GLY A 96 -15.14 -1.03 3.45
C GLY A 96 -15.74 -2.34 3.92
N SER A 97 -15.99 -2.49 5.23
CA SER A 97 -16.76 -3.59 5.82
C SER A 97 -18.22 -3.23 6.09
N CYS A 98 -18.67 -2.01 5.76
CA CYS A 98 -20.07 -1.63 5.83
C CYS A 98 -20.77 -1.91 4.50
N ASP A 99 -22.05 -2.27 4.54
CA ASP A 99 -22.91 -2.40 3.36
C ASP A 99 -23.28 -1.01 2.81
N ILE A 100 -22.32 -0.37 2.17
CA ILE A 100 -22.56 0.85 1.39
C ILE A 100 -23.04 0.43 0.00
N PRO A 101 -24.23 0.85 -0.43
CA PRO A 101 -24.76 0.51 -1.74
C PRO A 101 -23.79 0.85 -2.88
N TYR A 102 -23.60 -0.09 -3.80
CA TYR A 102 -22.61 0.02 -4.89
C TYR A 102 -22.90 1.21 -5.82
N ASP A 103 -24.17 1.56 -6.03
CA ASP A 103 -24.59 2.75 -6.78
C ASP A 103 -24.03 4.05 -6.18
N ARG A 104 -23.92 4.13 -4.85
CA ARG A 104 -23.32 5.28 -4.15
C ARG A 104 -21.82 5.33 -4.32
N ILE A 105 -21.16 4.19 -4.35
CA ILE A 105 -19.72 4.07 -4.61
C ILE A 105 -19.44 4.49 -6.06
N PHE A 106 -20.21 3.96 -7.00
CA PHE A 106 -20.10 4.26 -8.43
C PHE A 106 -20.42 5.73 -8.75
N ALA A 107 -21.36 6.35 -8.03
CA ALA A 107 -21.64 7.78 -8.19
C ALA A 107 -20.39 8.65 -7.91
N VAL A 108 -19.52 8.24 -6.98
CA VAL A 108 -18.25 8.95 -6.72
C VAL A 108 -17.37 8.91 -7.96
N SER A 109 -17.14 7.72 -8.53
CA SER A 109 -16.24 7.55 -9.67
C SER A 109 -16.74 8.28 -10.91
N GLN A 110 -18.05 8.27 -11.17
CA GLN A 110 -18.66 9.06 -12.24
C GLN A 110 -18.43 10.56 -12.06
N LEU A 111 -18.62 11.09 -10.86
CA LEU A 111 -18.45 12.51 -10.60
C LEU A 111 -16.99 12.98 -10.75
N VAL A 112 -16.00 12.11 -10.49
CA VAL A 112 -14.57 12.47 -10.59
C VAL A 112 -13.89 11.91 -11.85
N ALA A 113 -14.66 11.38 -12.80
CA ALA A 113 -14.13 10.78 -14.02
C ALA A 113 -13.47 11.82 -14.94
N GLU A 114 -14.13 12.97 -15.14
CA GLU A 114 -13.65 14.01 -16.05
C GLU A 114 -12.66 14.98 -15.39
N ALA A 115 -12.86 15.28 -14.12
CA ALA A 115 -12.03 16.23 -13.38
C ALA A 115 -12.03 15.93 -11.87
N PRO A 116 -10.93 16.22 -11.16
CA PRO A 116 -10.91 16.19 -9.70
C PRO A 116 -11.97 17.12 -9.10
N LYS A 117 -12.67 16.66 -8.06
CA LYS A 117 -13.64 17.45 -7.31
C LYS A 117 -13.28 17.50 -5.84
N THR A 118 -13.51 18.64 -5.20
CA THR A 118 -13.43 18.77 -3.75
C THR A 118 -14.52 17.94 -3.06
N LEU A 119 -14.28 17.56 -1.80
CA LEU A 119 -15.30 16.90 -0.98
C LEU A 119 -16.55 17.79 -0.82
N GLU A 120 -16.39 19.11 -0.78
CA GLU A 120 -17.53 20.04 -0.72
C GLU A 120 -18.42 19.94 -1.96
N GLU A 121 -17.83 19.90 -3.16
CA GLU A 121 -18.56 19.76 -4.42
C GLU A 121 -19.28 18.41 -4.51
N LEU A 122 -18.62 17.33 -4.08
CA LEU A 122 -19.26 16.01 -3.98
C LEU A 122 -20.44 16.02 -3.01
N ARG A 123 -20.30 16.70 -1.86
CA ARG A 123 -21.40 16.85 -0.89
C ARG A 123 -22.59 17.61 -1.47
N LYS A 124 -22.35 18.67 -2.25
CA LYS A 124 -23.41 19.40 -2.97
C LYS A 124 -24.15 18.50 -3.98
N ALA A 125 -23.49 17.47 -4.50
CA ALA A 125 -24.08 16.43 -5.36
C ALA A 125 -24.68 15.23 -4.59
N GLY A 126 -24.80 15.30 -3.26
CA GLY A 126 -25.36 14.22 -2.43
C GLY A 126 -24.38 13.10 -2.09
N VAL A 127 -23.09 13.28 -2.37
CA VAL A 127 -22.01 12.34 -2.02
C VAL A 127 -21.31 12.76 -0.73
N TYR A 128 -21.41 11.94 0.31
CA TYR A 128 -20.81 12.22 1.61
C TYR A 128 -19.45 11.55 1.78
N ARG A 129 -18.73 11.97 2.83
CA ARG A 129 -17.41 11.44 3.23
C ARG A 129 -17.31 9.91 3.21
N HIS A 130 -18.34 9.22 3.70
CA HIS A 130 -18.30 7.75 3.78
C HIS A 130 -18.40 7.07 2.41
N HIS A 131 -19.15 7.64 1.45
CA HIS A 131 -19.16 7.16 0.06
C HIS A 131 -17.77 7.30 -0.57
N VAL A 132 -17.10 8.43 -0.35
CA VAL A 132 -15.74 8.68 -0.85
C VAL A 132 -14.74 7.68 -0.27
N LEU A 133 -14.76 7.48 1.04
CA LEU A 133 -13.86 6.51 1.68
C LEU A 133 -14.11 5.08 1.21
N ALA A 134 -15.37 4.70 0.95
CA ALA A 134 -15.71 3.40 0.38
C ALA A 134 -15.22 3.26 -1.07
N ALA A 135 -15.41 4.30 -1.90
CA ALA A 135 -14.89 4.34 -3.28
C ALA A 135 -13.36 4.24 -3.32
N VAL A 136 -12.67 4.87 -2.37
CA VAL A 136 -11.22 4.78 -2.24
C VAL A 136 -10.79 3.37 -1.81
N TRP A 137 -11.51 2.75 -0.87
CA TRP A 137 -11.24 1.39 -0.40
C TRP A 137 -11.29 0.35 -1.53
N VAL A 138 -12.24 0.50 -2.46
CA VAL A 138 -12.37 -0.39 -3.64
C VAL A 138 -11.59 0.08 -4.86
N GLY A 139 -10.76 1.13 -4.73
CA GLY A 139 -9.89 1.62 -5.82
C GLY A 139 -10.60 2.39 -6.94
N GLN A 140 -11.82 2.89 -6.71
CA GLN A 140 -12.59 3.67 -7.69
C GLN A 140 -12.37 5.19 -7.59
N ALA A 141 -11.73 5.66 -6.53
CA ALA A 141 -11.38 7.05 -6.32
C ALA A 141 -10.10 7.18 -5.49
N HIS A 142 -9.45 8.33 -5.55
CA HIS A 142 -8.18 8.59 -4.89
C HIS A 142 -8.15 9.98 -4.24
N PHE A 143 -7.48 10.09 -3.09
CA PHE A 143 -7.15 11.37 -2.45
C PHE A 143 -5.87 11.21 -1.64
N ASN A 144 -5.24 12.32 -1.25
CA ASN A 144 -4.02 12.29 -0.44
C ASN A 144 -4.33 11.83 1.00
N PRO A 145 -3.94 10.61 1.42
CA PRO A 145 -4.30 10.10 2.74
C PRO A 145 -3.39 10.65 3.84
N PHE A 146 -2.28 11.33 3.50
CA PHE A 146 -1.39 11.99 4.46
C PHE A 146 -1.98 13.29 5.02
N ALA A 147 -3.04 13.83 4.40
CA ALA A 147 -3.75 14.99 4.88
C ALA A 147 -5.12 14.62 5.48
N PRO A 148 -5.65 15.41 6.43
CA PRO A 148 -7.04 15.30 6.84
C PRO A 148 -7.99 15.41 5.65
N LEU A 149 -9.03 14.57 5.65
CA LEU A 149 -10.12 14.63 4.67
C LEU A 149 -11.08 15.73 5.12
N CYS A 150 -11.07 16.83 4.40
CA CYS A 150 -11.87 18.03 4.66
C CYS A 150 -12.55 18.51 3.38
N ASP A 151 -13.39 19.53 3.49
CA ASP A 151 -14.15 20.09 2.37
C ASP A 151 -13.28 20.49 1.17
N ARG A 152 -12.03 20.89 1.40
CA ARG A 152 -11.05 21.27 0.36
C ARG A 152 -10.28 20.10 -0.24
N THR A 153 -10.44 18.88 0.27
CA THR A 153 -9.72 17.71 -0.24
C THR A 153 -10.23 17.36 -1.64
N LEU A 154 -9.38 17.50 -2.67
CA LEU A 154 -9.71 16.99 -4.01
C LEU A 154 -9.64 15.46 -4.05
N ILE A 155 -10.70 14.89 -4.60
CA ILE A 155 -10.91 13.49 -4.95
C ILE A 155 -10.78 13.37 -6.47
N THR A 156 -10.07 12.35 -6.93
CA THR A 156 -9.80 12.13 -8.37
C THR A 156 -9.98 10.65 -8.73
N SER A 157 -10.29 10.37 -9.99
CA SER A 157 -10.24 9.02 -10.58
C SER A 157 -8.82 8.61 -10.96
N ASN A 158 -7.88 9.55 -11.08
CA ASN A 158 -6.52 9.28 -11.53
C ASN A 158 -5.51 9.37 -10.36
N PRO A 159 -4.88 8.25 -9.97
CA PRO A 159 -3.86 8.23 -8.92
C PRO A 159 -2.55 8.92 -9.32
N LYS A 160 -2.40 9.45 -10.55
CA LYS A 160 -1.21 10.23 -10.96
C LYS A 160 -1.36 11.73 -10.75
N ASP A 161 -2.58 12.23 -10.57
CA ASP A 161 -2.88 13.67 -10.47
C ASP A 161 -2.45 14.30 -9.14
N ARG A 162 -1.95 13.50 -8.20
CA ARG A 162 -1.20 14.03 -7.07
C ARG A 162 0.20 13.45 -7.14
N ARG A 163 1.16 14.23 -6.68
CA ARG A 163 2.48 13.75 -6.24
C ARG A 163 2.27 12.85 -5.01
N PHE A 164 1.57 11.74 -5.18
CA PHE A 164 1.48 10.70 -4.20
C PHE A 164 2.88 10.12 -4.14
N GLU A 165 3.61 10.53 -3.12
CA GLU A 165 4.68 9.70 -2.59
C GLU A 165 3.99 8.44 -2.05
N THR A 166 3.71 7.51 -2.98
CA THR A 166 3.36 6.09 -2.81
C THR A 166 2.16 5.72 -1.93
N VAL A 167 1.15 5.11 -2.54
CA VAL A 167 0.44 3.98 -1.92
C VAL A 167 0.16 2.94 -3.02
N LEU A 168 0.98 1.88 -3.05
CA LEU A 168 0.73 0.58 -3.68
C LEU A 168 -0.21 0.58 -4.91
N TYR A 169 0.26 1.13 -6.03
CA TYR A 169 -0.33 0.82 -7.33
C TYR A 169 0.40 -0.39 -7.90
N ALA A 170 -0.24 -1.56 -7.89
CA ALA A 170 0.02 -2.59 -8.86
C ALA A 170 -1.34 -2.91 -9.51
N PRO A 171 -1.44 -2.94 -10.84
CA PRO A 171 -2.59 -3.58 -11.46
C PRO A 171 -2.69 -5.01 -10.92
N VAL A 172 -3.91 -5.47 -10.65
CA VAL A 172 -4.23 -6.85 -10.27
C VAL A 172 -3.99 -7.74 -11.50
N GLU A 173 -2.75 -7.87 -11.94
CA GLU A 173 -2.32 -8.93 -12.84
C GLU A 173 -1.43 -9.87 -12.04
N SER A 174 -2.10 -10.76 -11.29
CA SER A 174 -1.52 -11.78 -10.43
C SER A 174 -0.67 -12.84 -11.15
N TYR A 175 -0.58 -12.80 -12.49
CA TYR A 175 -0.05 -13.91 -13.29
C TYR A 175 1.21 -13.60 -14.14
N GLY A 176 1.67 -12.33 -14.22
CA GLY A 176 2.65 -11.96 -15.24
C GLY A 176 4.14 -11.99 -14.87
N TRP A 177 4.51 -11.64 -13.63
CA TRP A 177 5.93 -11.31 -13.34
C TRP A 177 6.76 -12.52 -12.88
N TRP A 178 6.15 -13.54 -12.27
CA TRP A 178 6.84 -14.73 -11.77
C TRP A 178 7.52 -15.53 -12.89
N SER A 179 6.97 -15.50 -14.10
CA SER A 179 7.53 -16.15 -15.29
C SER A 179 8.93 -15.65 -15.69
N SER A 180 9.40 -14.55 -15.08
CA SER A 180 10.71 -13.94 -15.38
C SER A 180 11.77 -14.15 -14.29
N LEU A 181 11.43 -14.76 -13.14
CA LEU A 181 12.38 -15.10 -12.08
C LEU A 181 12.66 -16.61 -11.98
N ALA A 182 12.02 -17.42 -12.82
CA ALA A 182 12.20 -18.87 -12.86
C ALA A 182 13.52 -19.32 -13.52
N GLU A 183 14.35 -18.41 -14.01
CA GLU A 183 15.65 -18.72 -14.63
C GLU A 183 16.78 -17.94 -13.94
N ILE A 184 17.06 -18.29 -12.69
CA ILE A 184 18.42 -18.16 -12.14
C ILE A 184 18.75 -19.50 -11.51
N VAL A 185 19.29 -20.40 -12.35
CA VAL A 185 20.13 -21.55 -11.96
C VAL A 185 21.57 -21.14 -12.20
#